data_AF-A0A969FG30-F1
#
_entry.id   AF-A0A969FG30-F1
#
_cell.length_a   1.000
_cell.length_b   1.000
_cell.length_c   1.000
_cell.angle_alpha   90.00
_cell.angle_beta   90.00
_cell.angle_gamma   90.00
#
_symmetry.space_group_name_H-M   'P 1'
#
loop_
_entity.id
_entity.type
_entity.pdbx_description
1 polymer ?
#
loop_
_entity_poly.entity_id
_entity_poly.type
_entity_poly.pdbx_seq_one_letter_code
_entity_poly.pdbx_strand_id
1 'polypeptide(L)'
;MRTILSVSIAITLTISAGSVNSQIIPDNSLGTTIDRIENTFEIQGGELSDSGTNLFHSFESFNLTADQAAIFSTTSDIQNVLGRVTGGDPSLIDGQISVTGSDANLFLLNPAGIVFGENVWLDVPGSFTATTASGIQFEDGWFEALGRANGAELAGDPVAFEFATTAGAIVNLGQLSVNETANLNLLGGTVINQGQLQGGVVNIAAIEPRHTIQLGLVDQVLRLEVASDRITSVGEITAIALPELLTGSLAAGATELTTVNGVVQLRTTPIGVGDVAFVDGSNGVPGGEIVTEAATVSAMDDLLVGTSGILFNTTGGSVTLAADADLSGAGSLFAQRSDGSELLSDTDLEGSGISTRGGNLQVSGHTLGIDVISSGSYETDAGERVRVANGGDITIAARDNLTIGGLITNASEQAGNITLSSGDRLRIGAAIQAAADDNAGNVTLTAVGDVVVEGLVNAQAADAGDITIRSETGAIQIGGFIQTFGVDQAGDVALTAVRDITVGDSVDSYGGQTGGDVTIESATGNIAITSYVSSYSDRGYCRRCGVNRRARYHCGW
;
A
#
# COMPACT_ATOMS: atom_id res chain seq x y z
N MET A 1 -29.08 7.87 -59.19
CA MET A 1 -28.38 7.15 -58.10
C MET A 1 -27.07 7.91 -57.87
N ARG A 2 -26.96 8.63 -56.75
CA ARG A 2 -25.90 9.63 -56.50
C ARG A 2 -24.63 8.93 -56.01
N THR A 3 -23.53 9.18 -56.70
CA THR A 3 -22.17 8.76 -56.38
C THR A 3 -21.65 9.60 -55.21
N ILE A 4 -21.26 8.97 -54.10
CA ILE A 4 -20.62 9.64 -52.96
C ILE A 4 -19.10 9.51 -53.15
N LEU A 5 -18.43 10.64 -53.35
CA LEU A 5 -16.98 10.77 -53.39
C LEU A 5 -16.45 10.86 -51.95
N SER A 6 -15.69 9.86 -51.52
CA SER A 6 -14.98 9.89 -50.23
C SER A 6 -13.65 10.61 -50.41
N VAL A 7 -13.50 11.79 -49.81
CA VAL A 7 -12.23 12.54 -49.76
C VAL A 7 -11.48 12.13 -48.50
N SER A 8 -10.38 11.41 -48.66
CA SER A 8 -9.44 11.12 -47.57
C SER A 8 -8.43 12.26 -47.47
N ILE A 9 -8.51 13.05 -46.38
CA ILE A 9 -7.52 14.07 -46.03
C ILE A 9 -6.46 13.38 -45.17
N ALA A 10 -5.25 13.22 -45.70
CA ALA A 10 -4.09 12.76 -44.93
C ALA A 10 -3.42 13.99 -44.31
N ILE A 11 -3.61 14.19 -43.00
CA ILE A 11 -2.86 15.18 -42.22
C ILE A 11 -1.50 14.56 -41.90
N THR A 12 -0.48 15.01 -42.62
CA THR A 12 0.91 14.67 -42.29
C THR A 12 1.38 15.64 -41.22
N LEU A 13 1.47 15.17 -39.97
CA LEU A 13 2.03 15.93 -38.86
C LEU A 13 3.56 15.86 -38.96
N THR A 14 4.17 16.83 -39.63
CA THR A 14 5.62 17.04 -39.57
C THR A 14 5.97 17.60 -38.20
N ILE A 15 6.40 16.73 -37.29
CA ILE A 15 7.06 17.12 -36.05
C ILE A 15 8.48 17.55 -36.44
N SER A 16 8.75 18.86 -36.46
CA SER A 16 10.12 19.33 -36.48
C SER A 16 10.74 18.95 -35.14
N ALA A 17 11.64 17.97 -35.13
CA ALA A 17 12.55 17.75 -34.02
C ALA A 17 13.40 19.02 -33.88
N GLY A 18 12.99 19.93 -33.00
CA GLY A 18 13.89 20.95 -32.50
C GLY A 18 15.02 20.21 -31.80
N SER A 19 16.24 20.35 -32.30
CA SER A 19 17.43 19.88 -31.61
C SER A 19 17.43 20.52 -30.22
N VAL A 20 17.16 19.75 -29.17
CA VAL A 20 17.53 20.17 -27.82
C VAL A 20 19.05 20.21 -27.85
N ASN A 21 19.62 21.40 -27.94
CA ASN A 21 21.06 21.58 -27.79
C ASN A 21 21.39 21.18 -26.36
N SER A 22 21.93 19.98 -26.16
CA SER A 22 22.72 19.66 -24.98
C SER A 22 23.89 20.62 -24.95
N GLN A 23 23.89 21.52 -23.98
CA GLN A 23 24.92 22.51 -23.85
C GLN A 23 25.14 22.78 -22.37
N ILE A 24 26.41 22.79 -21.98
CA ILE A 24 26.83 23.43 -20.74
C ILE A 24 27.11 24.89 -21.11
N ILE A 25 26.36 25.81 -20.51
CA ILE A 25 26.45 27.25 -20.79
C ILE A 25 26.81 27.95 -19.49
N PRO A 26 27.93 28.69 -19.39
CA PRO A 26 28.24 29.51 -18.23
C PRO A 26 27.27 30.69 -18.13
N ASP A 27 26.85 31.06 -16.92
CA ASP A 27 26.08 32.30 -16.72
C ASP A 27 26.96 33.56 -16.63
N ASN A 28 28.29 33.36 -16.70
CA ASN A 28 29.34 34.38 -16.63
C ASN A 28 29.45 35.14 -15.29
N SER A 29 28.82 34.64 -14.22
CA SER A 29 28.86 35.29 -12.90
C SER A 29 30.10 34.95 -12.05
N LEU A 30 30.71 33.78 -12.29
CA LEU A 30 31.87 33.27 -11.53
C LEU A 30 33.11 33.02 -12.39
N GLY A 31 33.21 33.66 -13.56
CA GLY A 31 34.38 33.47 -14.44
C GLY A 31 34.59 32.02 -14.92
N THR A 32 33.53 31.21 -14.94
CA THR A 32 33.55 29.85 -15.49
C THR A 32 33.76 29.91 -17.01
N THR A 33 34.75 29.17 -17.49
CA THR A 33 35.06 29.05 -18.91
C THR A 33 34.91 27.62 -19.36
N ILE A 34 34.39 27.42 -20.58
CA ILE A 34 34.20 26.09 -21.15
C ILE A 34 34.93 26.00 -22.47
N ASP A 35 35.93 25.12 -22.51
CA ASP A 35 36.61 24.73 -23.74
C ASP A 35 35.97 23.45 -24.26
N ARG A 36 35.32 23.53 -25.42
CA ARG A 36 34.69 22.38 -26.06
C ARG A 36 35.66 21.72 -27.02
N ILE A 37 36.01 20.47 -26.74
CA ILE A 37 36.83 19.61 -27.60
C ILE A 37 35.95 18.44 -28.02
N GLU A 38 35.42 18.49 -29.25
CA GLU A 38 34.46 17.51 -29.76
C GLU A 38 33.21 17.38 -28.87
N ASN A 39 33.05 16.24 -28.19
CA ASN A 39 31.96 15.95 -27.26
C ASN A 39 32.33 16.17 -25.79
N THR A 40 33.56 16.63 -25.52
CA THR A 40 34.03 16.92 -24.17
C THR A 40 33.95 18.42 -23.90
N PHE A 41 33.36 18.77 -22.76
CA PHE A 41 33.30 20.12 -22.22
C PHE A 41 34.29 20.21 -21.06
N GLU A 42 35.44 20.80 -21.32
CA GLU A 42 36.44 21.07 -20.29
C GLU A 42 36.08 22.35 -19.56
N ILE A 43 35.69 22.19 -18.29
CA ILE A 43 35.24 23.26 -17.41
C ILE A 43 36.47 23.75 -16.63
N GLN A 44 36.81 25.00 -16.84
CA GLN A 44 37.98 25.69 -16.29
C GLN A 44 37.57 27.06 -15.72
N GLY A 45 38.56 27.80 -15.22
CA GLY A 45 38.32 29.10 -14.57
C GLY A 45 37.55 28.89 -13.28
N GLY A 46 36.49 29.67 -13.07
CA GLY A 46 35.74 29.68 -11.81
C GLY A 46 36.26 30.72 -10.83
N GLU A 47 35.55 30.87 -9.71
CA GLU A 47 35.96 31.73 -8.60
C GLU A 47 36.55 30.84 -7.50
N LEU A 48 37.79 31.12 -7.11
CA LEU A 48 38.49 30.41 -6.05
C LEU A 48 38.20 31.10 -4.71
N SER A 49 37.91 30.33 -3.65
CA SER A 49 37.83 30.88 -2.30
C SER A 49 39.17 31.49 -1.85
N ASP A 50 39.13 32.42 -0.90
CA ASP A 50 40.33 33.02 -0.29
C ASP A 50 41.23 31.98 0.40
N SER A 51 40.65 30.85 0.83
CA SER A 51 41.39 29.70 1.38
C SER A 51 42.10 28.87 0.30
N GLY A 52 41.74 29.02 -0.96
CA GLY A 52 42.26 28.22 -2.07
C GLY A 52 41.75 26.78 -2.15
N THR A 53 40.74 26.42 -1.36
CA THR A 53 40.26 25.02 -1.22
C THR A 53 38.93 24.75 -1.93
N ASN A 54 38.13 25.79 -2.20
CA ASN A 54 36.82 25.66 -2.86
C ASN A 54 36.85 26.38 -4.21
N LEU A 55 36.40 25.69 -5.26
CA LEU A 55 36.30 26.24 -6.60
C LEU A 55 34.82 26.30 -7.03
N PHE A 56 34.34 27.51 -7.32
CA PHE A 56 32.94 27.75 -7.65
C PHE A 56 32.75 28.01 -9.14
N HIS A 57 31.80 27.28 -9.73
CA HIS A 57 31.36 27.40 -11.10
C HIS A 57 29.87 27.74 -11.19
N SER A 58 29.50 28.48 -12.23
CA SER A 58 28.13 28.91 -12.43
C SER A 58 27.69 28.76 -13.87
N PHE A 59 26.55 28.11 -14.05
CA PHE A 59 26.00 27.72 -15.33
C PHE A 59 24.59 28.28 -15.49
N GLU A 60 24.28 28.79 -16.68
CA GLU A 60 22.90 29.04 -17.08
C GLU A 60 22.18 27.70 -17.31
N SER A 61 22.86 26.74 -17.96
CA SER A 61 22.37 25.38 -18.15
C SER A 61 23.49 24.36 -18.08
N PHE A 62 23.17 23.17 -17.57
CA PHE A 62 24.09 22.05 -17.44
C PHE A 62 23.39 20.78 -17.90
N ASN A 63 23.61 20.40 -19.17
CA ASN A 63 22.98 19.25 -19.81
C ASN A 63 24.02 18.44 -20.59
N LEU A 64 23.88 17.11 -20.59
CA LEU A 64 24.75 16.16 -21.29
C LEU A 64 23.92 15.09 -22.01
N THR A 65 24.32 14.70 -23.22
CA THR A 65 23.84 13.47 -23.90
C THR A 65 24.77 12.28 -23.64
N ALA A 66 24.31 11.06 -23.95
CA ALA A 66 25.08 9.79 -23.95
C ALA A 66 26.57 9.90 -24.32
N ASP A 67 26.87 10.57 -25.43
CA ASP A 67 28.23 10.61 -25.98
C ASP A 67 29.08 11.79 -25.48
N GLN A 68 28.60 12.55 -24.48
CA GLN A 68 29.24 13.77 -24.00
C GLN A 68 29.84 13.62 -22.60
N ALA A 69 30.90 14.40 -22.34
CA ALA A 69 31.58 14.43 -21.05
C ALA A 69 31.75 15.87 -20.55
N ALA A 70 31.47 16.10 -19.27
CA ALA A 70 31.84 17.31 -18.53
C ALA A 70 33.06 17.00 -17.66
N ILE A 71 34.16 17.73 -17.86
CA ILE A 71 35.40 17.54 -17.09
C ILE A 71 35.72 18.81 -16.32
N PHE A 72 35.56 18.77 -15.01
CA PHE A 72 36.02 19.83 -14.11
C PHE A 72 37.53 19.70 -13.93
N SER A 73 38.26 20.69 -14.44
CA SER A 73 39.73 20.72 -14.36
C SER A 73 40.17 21.57 -13.17
N THR A 74 40.83 20.95 -12.21
CA THR A 74 41.23 21.56 -10.93
C THR A 74 42.76 21.50 -10.75
N THR A 75 43.23 22.00 -9.60
CA THR A 75 44.62 21.84 -9.13
C THR A 75 44.64 21.09 -7.80
N SER A 76 45.80 20.53 -7.42
CA SER A 76 45.95 19.61 -6.27
C SER A 76 45.44 20.12 -4.93
N ASP A 77 45.30 21.43 -4.78
CA ASP A 77 44.93 22.09 -3.52
C ASP A 77 43.40 22.22 -3.35
N ILE A 78 42.62 21.98 -4.42
CA ILE A 78 41.16 22.05 -4.41
C ILE A 78 40.58 20.81 -3.73
N GLN A 79 39.75 21.03 -2.71
CA GLN A 79 39.03 20.01 -1.95
C GLN A 79 37.56 19.90 -2.37
N ASN A 80 36.92 21.01 -2.76
CA ASN A 80 35.52 21.03 -3.17
C ASN A 80 35.35 21.82 -4.47
N VAL A 81 34.66 21.20 -5.44
CA VAL A 81 34.19 21.85 -6.67
C VAL A 81 32.68 22.00 -6.57
N LEU A 82 32.18 23.22 -6.76
CA LEU A 82 30.76 23.54 -6.64
C LEU A 82 30.24 24.13 -7.94
N GLY A 83 29.28 23.45 -8.58
CA GLY A 83 28.59 23.93 -9.77
C GLY A 83 27.14 24.28 -9.46
N ARG A 84 26.73 25.52 -9.70
CA ARG A 84 25.31 25.93 -9.63
C ARG A 84 24.71 26.15 -11.02
N VAL A 85 23.42 25.84 -11.16
CA VAL A 85 22.62 26.11 -12.35
C VAL A 85 21.59 27.19 -12.05
N THR A 86 21.59 28.27 -12.84
CA THR A 86 20.83 29.50 -12.57
C THR A 86 19.71 29.77 -13.59
N GLY A 87 19.66 29.04 -14.71
CA GLY A 87 18.71 29.30 -15.81
C GLY A 87 17.25 28.89 -15.53
N GLY A 88 16.99 28.18 -14.43
CA GLY A 88 15.63 27.83 -14.00
C GLY A 88 15.03 26.57 -14.65
N ASP A 89 15.73 25.95 -15.60
CA ASP A 89 15.35 24.67 -16.19
C ASP A 89 16.04 23.47 -15.50
N PRO A 90 15.40 22.29 -15.42
CA PRO A 90 16.04 21.09 -14.90
C PRO A 90 17.25 20.66 -15.74
N SER A 91 18.24 20.06 -15.09
CA SER A 91 19.41 19.47 -15.74
C SER A 91 19.10 18.06 -16.24
N LEU A 92 19.29 17.78 -17.53
CA LEU A 92 19.27 16.44 -18.12
C LEU A 92 20.71 15.98 -18.38
N ILE A 93 21.15 14.97 -17.63
CA ILE A 93 22.54 14.49 -17.60
C ILE A 93 22.54 13.02 -17.99
N ASP A 94 22.72 12.74 -19.27
CA ASP A 94 22.82 11.39 -19.80
C ASP A 94 24.26 11.06 -20.23
N GLY A 95 25.29 11.68 -19.63
CA GLY A 95 26.69 11.50 -20.06
C GLY A 95 27.67 11.45 -18.90
N GLN A 96 28.97 11.58 -19.19
CA GLN A 96 30.02 11.50 -18.18
C GLN A 96 30.20 12.82 -17.42
N ILE A 97 30.33 12.75 -16.09
CA ILE A 97 30.84 13.84 -15.26
C ILE A 97 32.15 13.39 -14.61
N SER A 98 33.22 14.18 -14.76
CA SER A 98 34.54 13.87 -14.23
C SER A 98 35.18 15.07 -13.53
N VAL A 99 35.99 14.79 -12.50
CA VAL A 99 36.86 15.78 -11.85
C VAL A 99 38.31 15.32 -12.02
N THR A 100 39.18 16.21 -12.50
CA THR A 100 40.59 15.89 -12.75
C THR A 100 41.50 16.96 -12.16
N GLY A 101 42.70 16.58 -11.73
CA GLY A 101 43.70 17.49 -11.17
C GLY A 101 43.76 17.53 -9.64
N SER A 102 42.72 17.02 -8.96
CA SER A 102 42.70 16.79 -7.51
C SER A 102 41.72 15.69 -7.12
N ASP A 103 41.73 15.29 -5.84
CA ASP A 103 40.79 14.34 -5.26
C ASP A 103 39.51 15.02 -4.72
N ALA A 104 39.09 16.13 -5.36
CA ALA A 104 38.03 16.98 -4.84
C ALA A 104 36.65 16.30 -4.84
N ASN A 105 35.81 16.70 -3.88
CA ASN A 105 34.38 16.46 -3.90
C ASN A 105 33.71 17.34 -4.96
N LEU A 106 32.60 16.87 -5.53
CA LEU A 106 31.79 17.61 -6.49
C LEU A 106 30.37 17.82 -5.97
N PHE A 107 29.94 19.08 -5.93
CA PHE A 107 28.58 19.50 -5.58
C PHE A 107 27.90 20.10 -6.82
N LEU A 108 26.78 19.53 -7.23
CA LEU A 108 25.95 20.02 -8.34
C LEU A 108 24.59 20.47 -7.82
N LEU A 109 24.33 21.77 -7.95
CA LEU A 109 23.17 22.46 -7.41
C LEU A 109 22.26 22.94 -8.54
N ASN A 110 21.05 22.40 -8.64
CA ASN A 110 20.01 22.91 -9.54
C ASN A 110 18.63 22.89 -8.85
N PRO A 111 18.11 24.03 -8.37
CA PRO A 111 16.79 24.11 -7.72
C PRO A 111 15.62 23.62 -8.59
N ALA A 112 15.75 23.68 -9.92
CA ALA A 112 14.70 23.27 -10.84
C ALA A 112 14.58 21.74 -10.98
N GLY A 113 15.63 21.00 -10.63
CA GLY A 113 15.67 19.54 -10.69
C GLY A 113 16.83 18.99 -11.51
N ILE A 114 17.09 17.70 -11.35
CA ILE A 114 18.17 16.97 -12.02
C ILE A 114 17.65 15.60 -12.47
N VAL A 115 17.85 15.25 -13.73
CA VAL A 115 17.52 13.95 -14.30
C VAL A 115 18.82 13.33 -14.81
N PHE A 116 19.25 12.25 -14.16
CA PHE A 116 20.34 11.42 -14.64
C PHE A 116 19.79 10.34 -15.58
N GLY A 117 20.23 10.35 -16.83
CA GLY A 117 19.84 9.38 -17.86
C GLY A 117 20.50 8.02 -17.68
N GLU A 118 20.10 7.05 -18.50
CA GLU A 118 20.58 5.66 -18.43
C GLU A 118 22.09 5.54 -18.67
N ASN A 119 22.69 6.48 -19.43
CA ASN A 119 24.10 6.48 -19.80
C ASN A 119 24.98 7.35 -18.88
N VAL A 120 24.43 7.85 -17.77
CA VAL A 120 25.21 8.63 -16.80
C VAL A 120 26.39 7.81 -16.28
N TRP A 121 27.55 8.45 -16.19
CA TRP A 121 28.75 7.87 -15.57
C TRP A 121 29.48 8.94 -14.76
N LEU A 122 29.87 8.59 -13.53
CA LEU A 122 30.63 9.47 -12.65
C LEU A 122 32.08 8.97 -12.57
N ASP A 123 33.01 9.87 -12.84
CA ASP A 123 34.45 9.70 -12.63
C ASP A 123 34.94 10.79 -11.68
N VAL A 124 34.47 10.71 -10.44
CA VAL A 124 34.72 11.68 -9.38
C VAL A 124 35.58 11.00 -8.30
N PRO A 125 36.82 11.45 -8.06
CA PRO A 125 37.69 10.82 -7.07
C PRO A 125 37.15 10.93 -5.64
N GLY A 126 36.56 12.09 -5.30
CA GLY A 126 35.94 12.37 -4.02
C GLY A 126 34.43 12.07 -3.97
N SER A 127 33.73 12.69 -3.01
CA SER A 127 32.28 12.54 -2.85
C SER A 127 31.51 13.32 -3.91
N PHE A 128 30.35 12.79 -4.32
CA PHE A 128 29.44 13.47 -5.25
C PHE A 128 28.12 13.83 -4.55
N THR A 129 27.72 15.09 -4.66
CA THR A 129 26.44 15.59 -4.14
C THR A 129 25.63 16.24 -5.25
N ALA A 130 24.47 15.69 -5.55
CA ALA A 130 23.48 16.32 -6.42
C ALA A 130 22.33 16.85 -5.56
N THR A 131 21.98 18.12 -5.73
CA THR A 131 20.94 18.74 -4.89
C THR A 131 20.06 19.74 -5.62
N THR A 132 18.80 19.83 -5.19
CA THR A 132 17.84 20.87 -5.60
C THR A 132 17.64 21.94 -4.53
N ALA A 133 18.59 22.05 -3.60
CA ALA A 133 18.66 23.16 -2.66
C ALA A 133 18.70 24.51 -3.41
N SER A 134 18.23 25.56 -2.77
CA SER A 134 18.42 26.94 -3.22
C SER A 134 19.77 27.53 -2.78
N GLY A 135 20.48 26.89 -1.85
CA GLY A 135 21.80 27.34 -1.44
C GLY A 135 22.57 26.29 -0.63
N ILE A 136 23.89 26.48 -0.60
CA ILE A 136 24.83 25.67 0.20
C ILE A 136 25.52 26.58 1.21
N GLN A 137 25.43 26.24 2.49
CA GLN A 137 26.03 27.01 3.58
C GLN A 137 27.48 26.61 3.79
N PHE A 138 28.29 27.63 4.07
CA PHE A 138 29.65 27.55 4.60
C PHE A 138 29.70 28.32 5.93
N GLU A 139 30.82 28.22 6.66
CA GLU A 139 31.00 28.97 7.91
C GLU A 139 30.83 30.50 7.69
N ASP A 140 31.33 30.99 6.56
CA ASP A 140 31.42 32.42 6.25
C ASP A 140 30.25 32.96 5.39
N GLY A 141 29.30 32.11 4.97
CA GLY A 141 28.16 32.57 4.17
C GLY A 141 27.42 31.49 3.37
N TRP A 142 26.64 31.93 2.38
CA TRP A 142 25.81 31.06 1.53
C TRP A 142 26.22 31.15 0.07
N PHE A 143 26.41 29.99 -0.55
CA PHE A 143 26.47 29.85 -1.99
C PHE A 143 25.07 29.64 -2.55
N GLU A 144 24.40 30.72 -2.94
CA GLU A 144 23.00 30.71 -3.41
C GLU A 144 22.90 30.35 -4.90
N ALA A 145 21.89 29.57 -5.27
CA ALA A 145 21.59 29.23 -6.66
C ALA A 145 21.01 30.42 -7.45
N LEU A 146 20.15 31.23 -6.82
CA LEU A 146 19.46 32.37 -7.46
C LEU A 146 19.92 33.73 -6.91
N GLY A 147 21.09 33.76 -6.28
CA GLY A 147 21.64 34.92 -5.57
C GLY A 147 22.95 35.46 -6.13
N ARG A 148 23.51 36.46 -5.45
CA ARG A 148 24.77 37.10 -5.85
C ARG A 148 25.91 36.08 -5.78
N ALA A 149 26.78 36.09 -6.79
CA ALA A 149 28.05 35.37 -6.77
C ALA A 149 29.03 36.01 -5.78
N ASN A 150 29.40 35.31 -4.71
CA ASN A 150 30.43 35.71 -3.75
C ASN A 150 31.23 34.50 -3.23
N GLY A 151 31.65 33.60 -4.12
CA GLY A 151 32.38 32.38 -3.75
C GLY A 151 33.74 32.65 -3.10
N ALA A 152 34.37 33.80 -3.41
CA ALA A 152 35.67 34.19 -2.84
C ALA A 152 35.68 34.16 -1.29
N GLU A 153 34.60 34.56 -0.64
CA GLU A 153 34.51 34.66 0.82
C GLU A 153 34.10 33.32 1.48
N LEU A 154 33.78 32.28 0.70
CA LEU A 154 33.23 31.01 1.21
C LEU A 154 34.33 29.96 1.39
N ALA A 155 35.06 30.07 2.51
CA ALA A 155 36.09 29.12 2.92
C ALA A 155 35.51 27.91 3.70
N GLY A 156 36.33 26.87 3.86
CA GLY A 156 35.97 25.67 4.63
C GLY A 156 35.07 24.68 3.89
N ASP A 157 34.49 23.74 4.61
CA ASP A 157 33.62 22.71 4.03
C ASP A 157 32.15 23.17 3.97
N PRO A 158 31.37 22.67 2.99
CA PRO A 158 29.92 22.79 3.03
C PRO A 158 29.34 22.21 4.33
N VAL A 159 28.57 23.01 5.06
CA VAL A 159 27.98 22.61 6.35
C VAL A 159 26.47 22.44 6.29
N ALA A 160 25.78 23.05 5.33
CA ALA A 160 24.33 22.89 5.20
C ALA A 160 23.79 23.13 3.78
N PHE A 161 22.53 22.74 3.57
CA PHE A 161 21.75 22.99 2.36
C PHE A 161 20.42 23.63 2.72
N GLU A 162 20.05 24.72 2.06
CA GLU A 162 18.75 25.38 2.23
C GLU A 162 17.83 25.05 1.07
N PHE A 163 16.58 24.69 1.36
CA PHE A 163 15.55 24.45 0.35
C PHE A 163 14.50 25.56 0.39
N ALA A 164 14.40 26.31 -0.71
CA ALA A 164 13.39 27.35 -0.89
C ALA A 164 11.96 26.80 -0.95
N THR A 165 10.98 27.67 -1.20
CA THR A 165 9.53 27.33 -1.23
C THR A 165 9.12 26.33 -2.31
N THR A 166 9.99 26.11 -3.30
CA THR A 166 9.83 25.10 -4.35
C THR A 166 11.18 24.42 -4.54
N ALA A 167 11.22 23.10 -4.40
CA ALA A 167 12.40 22.28 -4.62
C ALA A 167 12.10 21.28 -5.74
N GLY A 168 12.99 21.22 -6.74
CA GLY A 168 12.87 20.31 -7.88
C GLY A 168 13.01 18.84 -7.49
N ALA A 169 12.78 17.97 -8.48
CA ALA A 169 12.99 16.54 -8.33
C ALA A 169 14.39 16.13 -8.81
N ILE A 170 14.96 15.11 -8.15
CA ILE A 170 16.11 14.36 -8.65
C ILE A 170 15.60 13.01 -9.13
N VAL A 171 15.84 12.67 -10.40
CA VAL A 171 15.49 11.37 -10.99
C VAL A 171 16.76 10.70 -11.47
N ASN A 172 17.06 9.49 -11.00
CA ASN A 172 18.16 8.68 -11.51
C ASN A 172 17.64 7.48 -12.29
N LEU A 173 18.02 7.37 -13.56
CA LEU A 173 17.70 6.24 -14.45
C LEU A 173 18.93 5.35 -14.75
N GLY A 174 20.15 5.80 -14.41
CA GLY A 174 21.40 5.11 -14.74
C GLY A 174 22.24 4.72 -13.52
N GLN A 175 23.53 4.50 -13.72
CA GLN A 175 24.44 4.08 -12.64
C GLN A 175 25.25 5.26 -12.10
N LEU A 176 24.92 5.73 -10.90
CA LEU A 176 25.73 6.71 -10.18
C LEU A 176 26.65 5.97 -9.21
N SER A 177 27.94 5.92 -9.55
CA SER A 177 28.96 5.26 -8.72
C SER A 177 30.08 6.23 -8.40
N VAL A 178 30.43 6.34 -7.13
CA VAL A 178 31.71 6.93 -6.67
C VAL A 178 32.56 5.84 -6.02
N ASN A 179 33.78 6.19 -5.63
CA ASN A 179 34.67 5.27 -4.92
C ASN A 179 34.05 4.75 -3.61
N GLU A 180 34.41 3.53 -3.20
CA GLU A 180 33.88 2.86 -1.99
C GLU A 180 34.19 3.60 -0.67
N THR A 181 35.08 4.60 -0.69
CA THR A 181 35.40 5.46 0.46
C THR A 181 34.77 6.84 0.38
N ALA A 182 34.07 7.15 -0.72
CA ALA A 182 33.47 8.44 -0.99
C ALA A 182 31.95 8.40 -0.82
N ASN A 183 31.34 9.55 -0.55
CA ASN A 183 29.91 9.64 -0.31
C ASN A 183 29.16 10.01 -1.60
N LEU A 184 27.98 9.44 -1.78
CA LEU A 184 27.03 9.78 -2.83
C LEU A 184 25.77 10.37 -2.19
N ASN A 185 25.50 11.65 -2.42
CA ASN A 185 24.38 12.36 -1.81
C ASN A 185 23.40 12.84 -2.88
N LEU A 186 22.12 12.45 -2.77
CA LEU A 186 21.01 12.94 -3.60
C LEU A 186 20.00 13.65 -2.69
N LEU A 187 19.98 14.98 -2.73
CA LEU A 187 19.22 15.82 -1.80
C LEU A 187 18.23 16.71 -2.57
N GLY A 188 16.97 16.29 -2.68
CA GLY A 188 15.98 16.96 -3.52
C GLY A 188 14.65 17.22 -2.83
N GLY A 189 13.78 18.02 -3.44
CA GLY A 189 12.38 18.12 -3.01
C GLY A 189 11.62 16.81 -3.19
N THR A 190 12.01 16.05 -4.20
CA THR A 190 11.62 14.66 -4.43
C THR A 190 12.82 13.93 -5.00
N VAL A 191 13.07 12.68 -4.59
CA VAL A 191 14.13 11.85 -5.17
C VAL A 191 13.55 10.52 -5.63
N ILE A 192 13.72 10.21 -6.91
CA ILE A 192 13.25 8.97 -7.56
C ILE A 192 14.48 8.26 -8.12
N ASN A 193 14.77 7.06 -7.63
CA ASN A 193 15.86 6.24 -8.15
C ASN A 193 15.29 4.98 -8.83
N GLN A 194 15.47 4.90 -10.14
CA GLN A 194 15.19 3.72 -10.97
C GLN A 194 16.47 3.06 -11.51
N GLY A 195 17.62 3.69 -11.30
CA GLY A 195 18.95 3.18 -11.62
C GLY A 195 19.71 2.59 -10.43
N GLN A 196 21.03 2.49 -10.53
CA GLN A 196 21.91 1.97 -9.49
C GLN A 196 22.69 3.09 -8.79
N LEU A 197 22.91 2.94 -7.49
CA LEU A 197 23.67 3.87 -6.65
C LEU A 197 24.79 3.11 -5.94
N GLN A 198 26.02 3.60 -6.00
CA GLN A 198 27.18 3.00 -5.36
C GLN A 198 28.12 4.07 -4.79
N GLY A 199 28.59 3.83 -3.58
CA GLY A 199 29.54 4.66 -2.85
C GLY A 199 29.79 4.06 -1.46
N GLY A 200 30.70 4.65 -0.68
CA GLY A 200 30.92 4.25 0.71
C GLY A 200 29.70 4.50 1.59
N VAL A 201 29.14 5.70 1.49
CA VAL A 201 27.84 6.06 2.06
C VAL A 201 26.95 6.64 0.96
N VAL A 202 25.74 6.10 0.81
CA VAL A 202 24.73 6.62 -0.11
C VAL A 202 23.63 7.28 0.71
N ASN A 203 23.49 8.61 0.59
CA ASN A 203 22.46 9.39 1.24
C ASN A 203 21.41 9.83 0.22
N ILE A 204 20.15 9.52 0.50
CA ILE A 204 19.01 9.96 -0.30
C ILE A 204 18.05 10.66 0.65
N ALA A 205 17.77 11.93 0.40
CA ALA A 205 16.84 12.71 1.21
C ALA A 205 15.85 13.45 0.30
N ALA A 206 14.57 13.18 0.51
CA ALA A 206 13.48 14.02 0.03
C ALA A 206 13.15 15.03 1.12
N ILE A 207 13.30 16.31 0.80
CA ILE A 207 13.27 17.40 1.79
C ILE A 207 12.11 18.33 1.44
N GLU A 208 11.18 18.50 2.37
CA GLU A 208 10.07 19.41 2.16
C GLU A 208 10.59 20.84 1.94
N PRO A 209 9.94 21.63 1.06
CA PRO A 209 10.28 23.03 0.89
C PRO A 209 10.33 23.78 2.23
N ARG A 210 11.27 24.73 2.36
CA ARG A 210 11.50 25.56 3.57
C ARG A 210 12.24 24.87 4.72
N HIS A 211 13.15 23.95 4.43
CA HIS A 211 13.99 23.27 5.43
C HIS A 211 15.48 23.44 5.15
N THR A 212 16.29 23.32 6.22
CA THR A 212 17.76 23.31 6.14
C THR A 212 18.30 21.95 6.59
N ILE A 213 19.17 21.34 5.78
CA ILE A 213 19.88 20.10 6.14
C ILE A 213 21.31 20.45 6.51
N GLN A 214 21.76 20.07 7.70
CA GLN A 214 23.17 20.15 8.07
C GLN A 214 23.91 18.86 7.75
N LEU A 215 25.11 19.02 7.18
CA LEU A 215 26.10 17.97 7.04
C LEU A 215 26.82 17.78 8.38
N GLY A 216 26.64 16.61 8.99
CA GLY A 216 27.43 16.21 10.15
C GLY A 216 28.89 16.01 9.74
N LEU A 217 29.82 16.56 10.51
CA LEU A 217 31.26 16.28 10.38
C LEU A 217 31.50 14.77 10.30
N VAL A 218 32.31 14.37 9.31
CA VAL A 218 32.92 13.05 9.04
C VAL A 218 32.43 11.94 9.98
N ASP A 219 31.68 10.98 9.41
CA ASP A 219 31.09 9.78 10.05
C ASP A 219 29.78 9.95 10.85
N GLN A 220 28.96 11.00 10.61
CA GLN A 220 27.65 11.11 11.28
C GLN A 220 26.47 11.46 10.36
N VAL A 221 25.33 10.85 10.69
CA VAL A 221 24.00 10.92 10.05
C VAL A 221 23.55 12.36 9.76
N LEU A 222 22.93 12.58 8.59
CA LEU A 222 22.29 13.86 8.22
C LEU A 222 21.41 14.37 9.35
N ARG A 223 21.54 15.65 9.70
CA ARG A 223 20.67 16.29 10.69
C ARG A 223 19.80 17.33 9.99
N LEU A 224 18.49 17.19 10.15
CA LEU A 224 17.52 18.20 9.75
C LEU A 224 17.45 19.27 10.86
N GLU A 225 17.78 20.52 10.54
CA GLU A 225 17.67 21.64 11.48
C GLU A 225 16.62 22.64 10.98
N VAL A 226 15.75 23.07 11.90
CA VAL A 226 14.77 24.13 11.65
C VAL A 226 15.43 25.45 12.02
N ALA A 227 15.61 26.34 11.04
CA ALA A 227 16.27 27.64 11.26
C ALA A 227 15.53 28.46 12.35
N SER A 228 16.25 28.76 13.43
CA SER A 228 15.70 29.35 14.66
C SER A 228 15.36 30.85 14.55
N ASP A 229 15.80 31.52 13.49
CA ASP A 229 15.58 32.95 13.23
C ASP A 229 14.13 33.29 12.85
N ARG A 230 13.28 32.28 12.59
CA ARG A 230 11.85 32.47 12.26
C ARG A 230 10.87 32.01 13.34
N ILE A 231 11.36 31.60 14.52
CA ILE A 231 10.53 31.36 15.72
C ILE A 231 10.23 32.69 16.42
N THR A 232 9.60 33.63 15.71
CA THR A 232 9.13 34.90 16.33
C THR A 232 7.61 35.05 16.36
N SER A 233 6.86 34.06 15.84
CA SER A 233 5.38 34.13 15.88
C SER A 233 4.65 32.85 16.27
N VAL A 234 5.31 31.83 16.80
CA VAL A 234 4.62 30.65 17.34
C VAL A 234 5.19 30.33 18.71
N GLY A 235 4.31 30.25 19.71
CA GLY A 235 4.66 30.13 21.12
C GLY A 235 5.50 28.89 21.45
N GLU A 236 6.08 28.94 22.66
CA GLU A 236 6.95 27.93 23.30
C GLU A 236 6.97 26.56 22.63
N ILE A 237 8.10 26.24 21.97
CA ILE A 237 8.42 24.88 21.56
C ILE A 237 8.69 24.07 22.84
N THR A 238 7.74 23.21 23.22
CA THR A 238 7.94 22.23 24.30
C THR A 238 8.71 21.02 23.76
N ALA A 239 9.38 20.27 24.64
CA ALA A 239 10.24 19.13 24.29
C ALA A 239 9.58 17.99 23.47
N ILE A 240 8.25 18.06 23.28
CA ILE A 240 7.45 17.17 22.43
C ILE A 240 7.53 17.53 20.94
N ALA A 241 7.89 18.76 20.58
CA ALA A 241 7.89 19.22 19.19
C ALA A 241 9.13 18.77 18.38
N LEU A 242 10.22 18.39 19.04
CA LEU A 242 11.48 18.08 18.35
C LEU A 242 11.45 16.71 17.64
N PRO A 243 10.89 15.62 18.22
CA PRO A 243 10.67 14.36 17.49
C PRO A 243 9.66 14.50 16.33
N GLU A 244 8.61 15.32 16.50
CA GLU A 244 7.56 15.60 15.50
C GLU A 244 8.07 16.40 14.29
N LEU A 245 9.12 17.22 14.50
CA LEU A 245 9.83 17.94 13.44
C LEU A 245 10.95 17.12 12.77
N LEU A 246 11.48 16.09 13.45
CA LEU A 246 12.57 15.24 12.96
C LEU A 246 12.09 14.01 12.17
N THR A 247 10.84 13.59 12.36
CA THR A 247 10.29 12.37 11.74
C THR A 247 9.17 12.66 10.72
N GLY A 248 8.90 13.95 10.46
CA GLY A 248 7.51 14.35 10.19
C GLY A 248 6.65 13.95 11.39
N SER A 249 5.34 14.15 11.35
CA SER A 249 4.51 13.41 12.31
C SER A 249 4.74 11.92 12.03
N LEU A 250 5.41 11.18 12.92
CA LEU A 250 5.16 9.75 13.04
C LEU A 250 3.66 9.65 13.24
N ALA A 251 2.94 9.06 12.28
CA ALA A 251 1.57 8.67 12.53
C ALA A 251 1.56 7.92 13.88
N ALA A 252 0.69 8.38 14.78
CA ALA A 252 0.73 8.02 16.18
C ALA A 252 0.87 6.49 16.37
N GLY A 253 2.01 6.01 16.90
CA GLY A 253 2.15 4.60 17.31
C GLY A 253 3.55 3.96 17.29
N ALA A 254 4.51 4.46 16.50
CA ALA A 254 5.85 3.85 16.45
C ALA A 254 6.74 4.32 17.61
N THR A 255 7.24 3.38 18.43
CA THR A 255 8.00 3.70 19.65
C THR A 255 9.48 3.37 19.57
N GLU A 256 9.90 2.42 18.71
CA GLU A 256 11.31 2.07 18.55
C GLU A 256 11.58 1.39 17.18
N LEU A 257 12.78 1.58 16.61
CA LEU A 257 13.27 0.84 15.44
C LEU A 257 14.45 -0.02 15.89
N THR A 258 14.35 -1.34 15.76
CA THR A 258 15.39 -2.29 16.18
C THR A 258 15.82 -3.17 15.02
N THR A 259 16.96 -3.86 15.14
CA THR A 259 17.42 -4.81 14.12
C THR A 259 17.64 -6.15 14.81
N VAL A 260 16.91 -7.18 14.38
CA VAL A 260 17.04 -8.54 14.92
C VAL A 260 17.35 -9.48 13.75
N ASN A 261 18.49 -10.17 13.82
CA ASN A 261 18.95 -11.11 12.80
C ASN A 261 19.07 -10.54 11.37
N GLY A 262 19.46 -9.26 11.24
CA GLY A 262 19.65 -8.61 9.94
C GLY A 262 18.37 -8.14 9.27
N VAL A 263 17.22 -8.24 9.95
CA VAL A 263 15.95 -7.65 9.54
C VAL A 263 15.68 -6.42 10.40
N VAL A 264 15.38 -5.31 9.75
CA VAL A 264 14.96 -4.07 10.41
C VAL A 264 13.51 -4.26 10.89
N GLN A 265 13.30 -4.19 12.19
CA GLN A 265 12.02 -4.40 12.86
C GLN A 265 11.57 -3.11 13.52
N LEU A 266 10.38 -2.64 13.16
CA LEU A 266 9.72 -1.55 13.85
C LEU A 266 8.97 -2.10 15.08
N ARG A 267 9.37 -1.67 16.27
CA ARG A 267 8.63 -1.91 17.52
C ARG A 267 7.57 -0.82 17.65
N THR A 268 6.33 -1.20 17.38
CA THR A 268 5.16 -0.33 17.54
C THR A 268 4.38 -0.75 18.79
N THR A 269 3.93 0.21 19.59
CA THR A 269 2.63 0.05 20.28
C THR A 269 1.53 0.09 19.21
N PRO A 270 0.32 -0.46 19.44
CA PRO A 270 -0.64 -0.83 18.39
C PRO A 270 -0.72 0.20 17.26
N ILE A 271 -0.52 -0.25 16.02
CA ILE A 271 -0.48 0.57 14.80
C ILE A 271 -1.80 1.37 14.69
N GLY A 272 -1.70 2.70 14.67
CA GLY A 272 -2.83 3.61 14.49
C GLY A 272 -3.28 3.73 13.04
N VAL A 273 -4.56 4.07 12.85
CA VAL A 273 -5.25 4.19 11.55
C VAL A 273 -4.61 5.29 10.68
N GLY A 274 -4.20 4.96 9.45
CA GLY A 274 -3.82 5.96 8.43
C GLY A 274 -2.72 5.58 7.43
N ASP A 275 -1.88 4.58 7.72
CA ASP A 275 -0.74 4.25 6.86
C ASP A 275 -0.87 2.86 6.23
N VAL A 276 -1.20 2.79 4.93
CA VAL A 276 -0.77 1.69 4.06
C VAL A 276 -0.55 2.19 2.63
N ALA A 277 0.72 2.29 2.21
CA ALA A 277 1.10 2.34 0.81
C ALA A 277 1.80 1.01 0.47
N PHE A 278 1.19 0.18 -0.38
CA PHE A 278 1.88 -0.97 -0.96
C PHE A 278 2.63 -0.55 -2.22
N VAL A 279 3.92 -0.82 -2.25
CA VAL A 279 4.78 -0.67 -3.43
C VAL A 279 4.56 -1.88 -4.34
N ASP A 280 4.26 -1.62 -5.61
CA ASP A 280 4.18 -2.59 -6.69
C ASP A 280 5.54 -3.31 -6.89
N GLY A 281 5.54 -4.63 -6.75
CA GLY A 281 6.68 -5.51 -7.00
C GLY A 281 6.70 -6.04 -8.43
N SER A 282 6.94 -5.17 -9.42
CA SER A 282 6.96 -5.55 -10.83
C SER A 282 8.21 -6.33 -11.29
N ASN A 283 9.18 -6.61 -10.41
CA ASN A 283 10.47 -7.23 -10.78
C ASN A 283 10.87 -8.51 -10.02
N GLY A 284 9.92 -9.24 -9.42
CA GLY A 284 10.22 -10.59 -8.90
C GLY A 284 11.09 -10.63 -7.63
N VAL A 285 11.12 -9.56 -6.85
CA VAL A 285 11.57 -9.59 -5.44
C VAL A 285 10.33 -9.84 -4.57
N PRO A 286 10.34 -10.80 -3.64
CA PRO A 286 9.21 -11.02 -2.74
C PRO A 286 8.86 -9.73 -1.98
N GLY A 287 7.59 -9.34 -2.02
CA GLY A 287 7.06 -8.28 -1.16
C GLY A 287 7.41 -8.59 0.31
N GLY A 288 7.75 -7.54 1.08
CA GLY A 288 8.22 -7.68 2.45
C GLY A 288 7.32 -8.55 3.32
N GLU A 289 7.94 -9.45 4.09
CA GLU A 289 7.29 -10.33 5.04
C GLU A 289 6.90 -9.54 6.31
N ILE A 290 5.62 -9.60 6.71
CA ILE A 290 5.16 -9.02 7.98
C ILE A 290 5.08 -10.13 9.03
N VAL A 291 6.10 -10.24 9.89
CA VAL A 291 6.11 -11.19 11.02
C VAL A 291 5.76 -10.44 12.31
N THR A 292 4.53 -10.58 12.81
CA THR A 292 4.11 -9.99 14.11
C THR A 292 3.18 -10.94 14.86
N GLU A 293 3.12 -10.83 16.19
CA GLU A 293 2.26 -11.66 17.06
C GLU A 293 0.78 -11.18 17.05
N ALA A 294 0.52 -9.92 16.69
CA ALA A 294 -0.80 -9.34 16.44
C ALA A 294 -0.65 -8.18 15.44
N ALA A 295 -1.61 -8.01 14.53
CA ALA A 295 -1.55 -6.98 13.48
C ALA A 295 -2.93 -6.38 13.20
N THR A 296 -3.00 -5.06 13.09
CA THR A 296 -4.17 -4.34 12.60
C THR A 296 -3.78 -3.57 11.35
N VAL A 297 -4.49 -3.81 10.24
CA VAL A 297 -4.30 -3.11 8.96
C VAL A 297 -5.63 -2.47 8.58
N SER A 298 -5.66 -1.15 8.35
CA SER A 298 -6.89 -0.40 8.08
C SER A 298 -6.74 0.59 6.93
N ALA A 299 -7.69 0.60 5.99
CA ALA A 299 -7.80 1.60 4.92
C ALA A 299 -9.05 2.47 5.12
N MET A 300 -8.97 3.77 4.78
CA MET A 300 -10.11 4.70 4.89
C MET A 300 -11.23 4.39 3.89
N ASP A 301 -10.88 4.00 2.65
CA ASP A 301 -11.81 3.58 1.61
C ASP A 301 -11.63 2.08 1.33
N ASP A 302 -11.04 1.72 0.19
CA ASP A 302 -10.74 0.34 -0.20
C ASP A 302 -9.37 -0.11 0.31
N LEU A 303 -9.28 -1.36 0.81
CA LEU A 303 -8.02 -2.02 1.09
C LEU A 303 -7.69 -2.95 -0.08
N LEU A 304 -6.76 -2.54 -0.96
CA LEU A 304 -6.29 -3.33 -2.10
C LEU A 304 -4.98 -4.07 -1.76
N VAL A 305 -5.05 -5.40 -1.71
CA VAL A 305 -3.88 -6.27 -1.52
C VAL A 305 -3.36 -6.73 -2.88
N GLY A 306 -2.12 -6.33 -3.19
CA GLY A 306 -1.45 -6.63 -4.46
C GLY A 306 -1.00 -8.09 -4.64
N THR A 307 -0.24 -8.35 -5.70
CA THR A 307 0.10 -9.69 -6.22
C THR A 307 0.92 -10.59 -5.29
N SER A 308 1.56 -10.03 -4.26
CA SER A 308 2.40 -10.74 -3.30
C SER A 308 1.66 -11.17 -2.02
N GLY A 309 0.38 -10.80 -1.87
CA GLY A 309 -0.38 -11.09 -0.64
C GLY A 309 0.17 -10.36 0.59
N ILE A 310 -0.46 -10.59 1.75
CA ILE A 310 0.08 -10.24 3.06
C ILE A 310 0.22 -11.55 3.84
N LEU A 311 1.45 -11.92 4.21
CA LEU A 311 1.71 -13.10 5.01
C LEU A 311 1.67 -12.71 6.49
N PHE A 312 0.77 -13.30 7.27
CA PHE A 312 0.72 -13.16 8.73
C PHE A 312 1.19 -14.45 9.39
N ASN A 313 2.37 -14.42 10.01
CA ASN A 313 2.87 -15.56 10.78
C ASN A 313 2.61 -15.35 12.28
N THR A 314 1.40 -15.69 12.74
CA THR A 314 1.02 -15.55 14.16
C THR A 314 1.06 -16.91 14.85
N THR A 315 1.78 -17.00 15.98
CA THR A 315 1.77 -18.22 16.86
C THR A 315 0.80 -18.06 18.04
N GLY A 316 -0.19 -17.17 17.87
CA GLY A 316 -1.16 -16.74 18.88
C GLY A 316 -1.37 -15.23 18.84
N GLY A 317 -2.63 -14.79 18.69
CA GLY A 317 -3.03 -13.38 18.53
C GLY A 317 -4.16 -13.23 17.50
N SER A 318 -4.72 -12.02 17.35
CA SER A 318 -5.74 -11.70 16.35
C SER A 318 -5.17 -10.78 15.28
N VAL A 319 -5.48 -11.06 14.01
CA VAL A 319 -5.16 -10.19 12.87
C VAL A 319 -6.46 -9.51 12.44
N THR A 320 -6.48 -8.18 12.41
CA THR A 320 -7.66 -7.41 11.99
C THR A 320 -7.37 -6.66 10.69
N LEU A 321 -8.17 -6.94 9.66
CA LEU A 321 -8.14 -6.21 8.38
C LEU A 321 -9.42 -5.40 8.26
N ALA A 322 -9.32 -4.07 8.20
CA ALA A 322 -10.45 -3.18 8.05
C ALA A 322 -10.37 -2.41 6.72
N ALA A 323 -11.33 -2.65 5.82
CA ALA A 323 -11.69 -1.66 4.80
C ALA A 323 -12.74 -0.71 5.40
N ASP A 324 -12.85 0.52 4.88
CA ASP A 324 -13.80 1.53 5.37
C ASP A 324 -13.59 1.94 6.84
N ALA A 325 -12.37 2.33 7.20
CA ALA A 325 -12.05 2.73 8.57
C ALA A 325 -12.76 4.03 9.01
N ASP A 326 -13.25 4.83 8.05
CA ASP A 326 -13.94 6.10 8.30
C ASP A 326 -15.46 5.95 8.52
N LEU A 327 -15.98 4.72 8.41
CA LEU A 327 -17.38 4.34 8.66
C LEU A 327 -18.37 5.01 7.69
N SER A 328 -17.91 5.37 6.50
CA SER A 328 -18.74 5.99 5.47
C SER A 328 -19.73 5.01 4.82
N GLY A 329 -19.50 3.70 4.99
CA GLY A 329 -20.28 2.62 4.37
C GLY A 329 -19.86 2.33 2.92
N ALA A 330 -18.70 2.84 2.49
CA ALA A 330 -18.25 2.87 1.11
C ALA A 330 -16.91 2.14 0.83
N GLY A 331 -16.32 1.39 1.77
CA GLY A 331 -15.06 0.69 1.55
C GLY A 331 -15.18 -0.82 1.33
N SER A 332 -14.24 -1.39 0.57
CA SER A 332 -14.18 -2.81 0.21
C SER A 332 -12.76 -3.38 0.39
N LEU A 333 -12.66 -4.64 0.82
CA LEU A 333 -11.40 -5.38 0.86
C LEU A 333 -11.23 -6.20 -0.43
N PHE A 334 -10.26 -5.81 -1.27
CA PHE A 334 -9.95 -6.47 -2.54
C PHE A 334 -8.54 -7.06 -2.51
N ALA A 335 -8.39 -8.38 -2.63
CA ALA A 335 -7.12 -8.98 -3.02
C ALA A 335 -7.12 -9.20 -4.55
N GLN A 336 -6.06 -8.82 -5.29
CA GLN A 336 -5.94 -8.99 -6.76
C GLN A 336 -4.65 -9.69 -7.22
N ARG A 337 -4.77 -10.77 -8.01
CA ARG A 337 -3.72 -11.31 -8.89
C ARG A 337 -4.21 -11.38 -10.35
N SER A 338 -3.28 -11.23 -11.30
CA SER A 338 -3.53 -11.18 -12.75
C SER A 338 -3.90 -12.52 -13.39
N ASP A 339 -4.02 -13.59 -12.60
CA ASP A 339 -4.52 -14.92 -12.96
C ASP A 339 -5.85 -15.31 -12.25
N GLY A 340 -6.49 -14.35 -11.57
CA GLY A 340 -7.63 -14.60 -10.68
C GLY A 340 -7.19 -14.36 -9.25
N SER A 341 -8.01 -13.67 -8.46
CA SER A 341 -7.55 -13.10 -7.21
C SER A 341 -7.95 -13.87 -5.96
N GLU A 342 -6.92 -14.20 -5.19
CA GLU A 342 -6.96 -15.08 -4.02
C GLU A 342 -6.30 -14.36 -2.83
N LEU A 343 -6.80 -14.61 -1.61
CA LEU A 343 -6.03 -14.40 -0.39
C LEU A 343 -5.18 -15.66 -0.21
N LEU A 344 -4.00 -15.68 -0.84
CA LEU A 344 -3.11 -16.84 -0.81
C LEU A 344 -2.31 -16.89 0.50
N SER A 345 -2.51 -17.97 1.24
CA SER A 345 -1.48 -18.62 2.04
C SER A 345 -0.94 -19.80 1.23
N ASP A 346 0.37 -19.91 1.05
CA ASP A 346 1.05 -21.05 0.40
C ASP A 346 1.14 -22.31 1.31
N THR A 347 0.34 -22.31 2.38
CA THR A 347 0.22 -23.37 3.40
C THR A 347 -1.21 -23.43 3.92
N ASP A 348 -1.60 -24.53 4.57
CA ASP A 348 -2.84 -24.62 5.35
C ASP A 348 -3.04 -23.34 6.18
N LEU A 349 -4.10 -22.57 5.93
CA LEU A 349 -4.49 -21.45 6.79
C LEU A 349 -5.19 -22.07 8.01
N GLU A 350 -4.49 -22.18 9.14
CA GLU A 350 -5.08 -22.59 10.43
C GLU A 350 -4.86 -21.46 11.47
N GLY A 351 -5.92 -20.69 11.77
CA GLY A 351 -6.00 -19.53 12.70
C GLY A 351 -5.91 -18.17 11.97
N SER A 352 -6.62 -17.06 12.25
CA SER A 352 -7.40 -16.50 13.38
C SER A 352 -8.37 -15.44 12.79
N GLY A 353 -9.44 -15.07 13.52
CA GLY A 353 -10.55 -14.16 13.17
C GLY A 353 -10.40 -13.11 12.03
N ILE A 354 -11.31 -13.03 11.05
CA ILE A 354 -11.45 -11.88 10.11
C ILE A 354 -12.54 -10.92 10.63
N SER A 355 -12.25 -9.64 10.89
CA SER A 355 -13.29 -8.67 11.32
C SER A 355 -13.47 -7.49 10.36
N THR A 356 -14.63 -7.34 9.73
CA THR A 356 -14.98 -6.13 8.94
C THR A 356 -15.95 -5.23 9.71
N ARG A 357 -15.81 -3.91 9.58
CA ARG A 357 -16.75 -2.96 10.21
C ARG A 357 -17.99 -2.73 9.36
N GLY A 358 -17.96 -3.09 8.07
CA GLY A 358 -18.97 -2.92 7.04
C GLY A 358 -18.36 -3.32 5.69
N GLY A 359 -19.07 -3.09 4.59
CA GLY A 359 -18.53 -3.35 3.24
C GLY A 359 -18.41 -4.84 2.87
N ASN A 360 -18.16 -5.10 1.60
CA ASN A 360 -18.11 -6.47 1.09
C ASN A 360 -16.75 -7.12 1.42
N LEU A 361 -16.79 -8.40 1.81
CA LEU A 361 -15.63 -9.25 2.05
C LEU A 361 -15.58 -10.33 0.97
N GLN A 362 -14.49 -10.42 0.20
CA GLN A 362 -14.28 -11.52 -0.74
C GLN A 362 -12.96 -12.25 -0.43
N VAL A 363 -13.03 -13.56 -0.19
CA VAL A 363 -11.90 -14.45 0.07
C VAL A 363 -11.90 -15.59 -0.95
N SER A 364 -10.75 -15.92 -1.53
CA SER A 364 -10.63 -17.09 -2.43
C SER A 364 -9.27 -17.77 -2.29
N GLY A 365 -9.21 -19.09 -2.49
CA GLY A 365 -7.95 -19.86 -2.39
C GLY A 365 -8.13 -21.34 -2.75
N HIS A 366 -7.07 -22.15 -2.61
CA HIS A 366 -7.13 -23.58 -2.91
C HIS A 366 -7.83 -24.38 -1.80
N THR A 367 -7.18 -24.60 -0.66
CA THR A 367 -7.82 -25.10 0.57
C THR A 367 -7.82 -23.98 1.61
N LEU A 368 -8.96 -23.74 2.26
CA LEU A 368 -9.14 -22.64 3.20
C LEU A 368 -9.63 -23.18 4.55
N GLY A 369 -8.96 -22.76 5.64
CA GLY A 369 -9.42 -22.91 7.02
C GLY A 369 -9.53 -21.54 7.68
N ILE A 370 -10.72 -21.13 8.08
CA ILE A 370 -10.94 -19.82 8.71
C ILE A 370 -11.60 -20.05 10.07
N ASP A 371 -10.91 -19.74 11.16
CA ASP A 371 -11.38 -20.05 12.51
C ASP A 371 -12.59 -19.20 12.93
N VAL A 372 -12.54 -17.88 12.74
CA VAL A 372 -13.68 -16.99 13.03
C VAL A 372 -13.76 -15.89 11.97
N ILE A 373 -14.97 -15.41 11.69
CA ILE A 373 -15.21 -14.17 10.94
C ILE A 373 -16.26 -13.37 11.73
N SER A 374 -16.05 -12.06 11.89
CA SER A 374 -17.04 -11.13 12.44
C SER A 374 -17.26 -9.95 11.48
N SER A 375 -18.50 -9.53 11.28
CA SER A 375 -18.84 -8.39 10.45
C SER A 375 -19.99 -7.60 11.07
N GLY A 376 -20.15 -6.34 10.71
CA GLY A 376 -21.30 -5.52 11.11
C GLY A 376 -21.18 -4.87 12.49
N SER A 377 -20.14 -5.16 13.27
CA SER A 377 -19.92 -4.52 14.58
C SER A 377 -18.44 -4.27 14.85
N TYR A 378 -18.14 -3.22 15.60
CA TYR A 378 -16.79 -2.86 16.02
C TYR A 378 -16.75 -2.44 17.49
N GLU A 379 -15.58 -2.55 18.11
CA GLU A 379 -15.33 -2.08 19.48
C GLU A 379 -14.67 -0.71 19.43
N THR A 380 -15.18 0.25 20.21
CA THR A 380 -14.59 1.59 20.34
C THR A 380 -13.43 1.58 21.33
N ASP A 381 -12.60 2.63 21.34
CA ASP A 381 -11.52 2.79 22.31
C ASP A 381 -12.00 2.83 23.77
N ALA A 382 -13.29 3.04 24.00
CA ALA A 382 -13.93 2.98 25.31
C ALA A 382 -14.39 1.55 25.70
N GLY A 383 -14.14 0.54 24.86
CA GLY A 383 -14.60 -0.85 25.04
C GLY A 383 -16.10 -1.03 24.75
N GLU A 384 -16.73 -0.09 24.04
CA GLU A 384 -18.14 -0.20 23.68
C GLU A 384 -18.29 -0.90 22.32
N ARG A 385 -19.19 -1.89 22.25
CA ARG A 385 -19.47 -2.59 21.00
C ARG A 385 -20.59 -1.89 20.23
N VAL A 386 -20.24 -1.29 19.09
CA VAL A 386 -21.14 -0.52 18.23
C VAL A 386 -21.46 -1.32 16.97
N ARG A 387 -22.74 -1.38 16.58
CA ARG A 387 -23.20 -2.01 15.33
C ARG A 387 -23.21 -0.95 14.23
N VAL A 388 -22.80 -1.30 13.02
CA VAL A 388 -23.03 -0.45 11.84
C VAL A 388 -24.44 -0.68 11.29
N ALA A 389 -24.97 0.31 10.58
CA ALA A 389 -26.27 0.23 9.94
C ALA A 389 -26.38 -0.97 9.00
N ASN A 390 -25.47 -1.07 8.02
CA ASN A 390 -25.51 -2.08 6.98
C ASN A 390 -24.19 -2.86 6.93
N GLY A 391 -24.25 -4.16 7.23
CA GLY A 391 -23.21 -5.13 6.93
C GLY A 391 -23.18 -5.41 5.42
N GLY A 392 -21.98 -5.52 4.86
CA GLY A 392 -21.80 -5.87 3.46
C GLY A 392 -21.77 -7.39 3.23
N ASP A 393 -21.76 -7.77 1.96
CA ASP A 393 -21.80 -9.17 1.53
C ASP A 393 -20.45 -9.86 1.80
N ILE A 394 -20.51 -11.08 2.34
CA ILE A 394 -19.35 -11.95 2.55
C ILE A 394 -19.37 -13.07 1.52
N THR A 395 -18.32 -13.19 0.71
CA THR A 395 -18.13 -14.26 -0.28
C THR A 395 -16.80 -14.97 -0.05
N ILE A 396 -16.83 -16.29 0.15
CA ILE A 396 -15.63 -17.12 0.36
C ILE A 396 -15.67 -18.30 -0.62
N ALA A 397 -14.59 -18.51 -1.36
CA ALA A 397 -14.49 -19.56 -2.36
C ALA A 397 -13.18 -20.36 -2.25
N ALA A 398 -13.28 -21.64 -1.88
CA ALA A 398 -12.15 -22.56 -1.95
C ALA A 398 -12.24 -23.41 -3.23
N ARG A 399 -11.12 -23.61 -3.92
CA ARG A 399 -11.03 -24.50 -5.09
C ARG A 399 -11.12 -25.98 -4.71
N ASP A 400 -10.60 -26.31 -3.53
CA ASP A 400 -10.59 -27.64 -2.93
C ASP A 400 -11.45 -27.55 -1.65
N ASN A 401 -10.90 -27.77 -0.46
CA ASN A 401 -11.68 -27.80 0.79
C ASN A 401 -11.86 -26.41 1.42
N LEU A 402 -13.05 -26.12 1.97
CA LEU A 402 -13.33 -24.95 2.79
C LEU A 402 -13.76 -25.39 4.19
N THR A 403 -13.08 -24.93 5.23
CA THR A 403 -13.45 -25.10 6.63
C THR A 403 -13.68 -23.74 7.27
N ILE A 404 -14.85 -23.51 7.87
CA ILE A 404 -15.16 -22.32 8.65
C ILE A 404 -15.41 -22.72 10.10
N GLY A 405 -14.56 -22.27 11.03
CA GLY A 405 -14.75 -22.42 12.47
C GLY A 405 -15.90 -21.56 12.98
N GLY A 406 -16.18 -20.39 12.41
CA GLY A 406 -17.34 -19.56 12.72
C GLY A 406 -17.40 -18.28 11.86
N LEU A 407 -18.58 -17.73 11.63
CA LEU A 407 -18.81 -16.50 10.87
C LEU A 407 -20.05 -15.80 11.42
N ILE A 408 -19.93 -14.55 11.84
CA ILE A 408 -21.02 -13.81 12.47
C ILE A 408 -21.10 -12.41 11.85
N THR A 409 -22.20 -12.08 11.17
CA THR A 409 -22.55 -10.70 10.83
C THR A 409 -23.59 -10.17 11.82
N ASN A 410 -23.38 -8.98 12.37
CA ASN A 410 -24.25 -8.35 13.37
C ASN A 410 -24.41 -6.85 13.06
N ALA A 411 -25.37 -6.45 12.23
CA ALA A 411 -25.60 -5.05 11.84
C ALA A 411 -26.91 -4.50 12.44
N SER A 412 -27.10 -3.19 12.58
CA SER A 412 -28.33 -2.62 13.17
C SER A 412 -29.51 -2.52 12.20
N GLU A 413 -29.31 -2.57 10.88
CA GLU A 413 -30.38 -2.55 9.88
C GLU A 413 -30.30 -3.82 9.01
N GLN A 414 -29.29 -3.95 8.15
CA GLN A 414 -29.11 -5.10 7.25
C GLN A 414 -27.79 -5.83 7.48
N ALA A 415 -27.77 -7.17 7.60
CA ALA A 415 -26.54 -7.90 7.91
C ALA A 415 -25.63 -8.21 6.70
N GLY A 416 -26.19 -8.19 5.47
CA GLY A 416 -25.51 -8.61 4.24
C GLY A 416 -25.63 -10.12 3.96
N ASN A 417 -25.39 -10.53 2.71
CA ASN A 417 -25.43 -11.95 2.32
C ASN A 417 -24.13 -12.67 2.70
N ILE A 418 -24.23 -13.96 3.01
CA ILE A 418 -23.08 -14.84 3.23
C ILE A 418 -23.10 -15.92 2.15
N THR A 419 -22.03 -16.01 1.35
CA THR A 419 -21.86 -17.00 0.29
C THR A 419 -20.55 -17.76 0.50
N LEU A 420 -20.65 -19.05 0.80
CA LEU A 420 -19.51 -19.94 0.99
C LEU A 420 -19.51 -21.02 -0.10
N SER A 421 -18.39 -21.18 -0.80
CA SER A 421 -18.25 -22.15 -1.88
C SER A 421 -16.96 -22.97 -1.77
N SER A 422 -17.03 -24.25 -2.13
CA SER A 422 -15.91 -25.20 -2.14
C SER A 422 -15.95 -26.08 -3.37
N GLY A 423 -14.79 -26.34 -3.99
CA GLY A 423 -14.68 -27.30 -5.11
C GLY A 423 -14.45 -28.75 -4.69
N ASP A 424 -14.28 -29.03 -3.40
CA ASP A 424 -14.34 -30.38 -2.82
C ASP A 424 -15.27 -30.41 -1.59
N ARG A 425 -14.77 -30.34 -0.36
CA ARG A 425 -15.59 -30.38 0.86
C ARG A 425 -15.74 -29.01 1.53
N LEU A 426 -16.97 -28.67 1.90
CA LEU A 426 -17.30 -27.56 2.81
C LEU A 426 -17.60 -28.08 4.21
N ARG A 427 -16.84 -27.65 5.23
CA ARG A 427 -17.09 -27.94 6.65
C ARG A 427 -17.34 -26.67 7.45
N ILE A 428 -18.43 -26.65 8.21
CA ILE A 428 -18.74 -25.60 9.18
C ILE A 428 -18.58 -26.16 10.58
N GLY A 429 -17.55 -25.72 11.31
CA GLY A 429 -17.17 -26.23 12.62
C GLY A 429 -17.98 -25.65 13.80
N ALA A 430 -18.32 -24.36 13.76
CA ALA A 430 -19.21 -23.72 14.74
C ALA A 430 -20.28 -22.86 14.06
N ALA A 431 -20.60 -21.68 14.58
CA ALA A 431 -21.77 -20.91 14.15
C ALA A 431 -21.52 -20.07 12.88
N ILE A 432 -22.42 -20.16 11.90
CA ILE A 432 -22.64 -19.15 10.87
C ILE A 432 -23.89 -18.37 11.27
N GLN A 433 -23.79 -17.05 11.45
CA GLN A 433 -24.89 -16.21 11.86
C GLN A 433 -24.95 -14.96 11.00
N ALA A 434 -26.09 -14.74 10.35
CA ALA A 434 -26.46 -13.47 9.74
C ALA A 434 -27.52 -12.80 10.62
N ALA A 435 -27.16 -11.72 11.32
CA ALA A 435 -28.06 -11.08 12.29
C ALA A 435 -28.16 -9.57 12.09
N ALA A 436 -29.41 -9.08 12.04
CA ALA A 436 -29.70 -7.65 12.07
C ALA A 436 -31.05 -7.33 12.70
N ASP A 437 -31.37 -6.05 12.91
CA ASP A 437 -32.70 -5.69 13.43
C ASP A 437 -33.76 -5.76 12.33
N ASP A 438 -33.45 -5.33 11.10
CA ASP A 438 -34.42 -5.31 10.00
C ASP A 438 -34.28 -6.53 9.07
N ASN A 439 -33.13 -6.71 8.41
CA ASN A 439 -32.94 -7.78 7.41
C ASN A 439 -31.65 -8.58 7.60
N ALA A 440 -31.76 -9.91 7.71
CA ALA A 440 -30.60 -10.76 7.97
C ALA A 440 -29.71 -11.02 6.73
N GLY A 441 -30.21 -10.82 5.51
CA GLY A 441 -29.55 -11.32 4.30
C GLY A 441 -29.56 -12.85 4.18
N ASN A 442 -29.20 -13.36 3.01
CA ASN A 442 -29.25 -14.79 2.72
C ASN A 442 -27.95 -15.50 3.09
N VAL A 443 -28.04 -16.76 3.52
CA VAL A 443 -26.88 -17.64 3.75
C VAL A 443 -26.87 -18.75 2.71
N THR A 444 -25.85 -18.77 1.86
CA THR A 444 -25.67 -19.76 0.80
C THR A 444 -24.39 -20.55 1.01
N LEU A 445 -24.53 -21.86 1.19
CA LEU A 445 -23.44 -22.82 1.36
C LEU A 445 -23.43 -23.77 0.16
N THR A 446 -22.35 -23.81 -0.60
CA THR A 446 -22.21 -24.68 -1.77
C THR A 446 -20.91 -25.47 -1.70
N ALA A 447 -20.96 -26.77 -1.99
CA ALA A 447 -19.78 -27.56 -2.29
C ALA A 447 -20.00 -28.43 -3.53
N VAL A 448 -18.96 -28.62 -4.33
CA VAL A 448 -18.98 -29.63 -5.40
C VAL A 448 -19.07 -31.03 -4.79
N GLY A 449 -18.26 -31.31 -3.77
CA GLY A 449 -18.31 -32.53 -2.97
C GLY A 449 -19.24 -32.41 -1.76
N ASP A 450 -18.81 -32.88 -0.60
CA ASP A 450 -19.66 -32.97 0.60
C ASP A 450 -19.83 -31.61 1.32
N VAL A 451 -21.00 -31.38 1.92
CA VAL A 451 -21.21 -30.30 2.89
C VAL A 451 -21.45 -30.90 4.28
N VAL A 452 -20.65 -30.50 5.26
CA VAL A 452 -20.76 -30.94 6.65
C VAL A 452 -20.96 -29.71 7.54
N VAL A 453 -22.07 -29.66 8.27
CA VAL A 453 -22.39 -28.56 9.19
C VAL A 453 -22.46 -29.10 10.61
N GLU A 454 -21.45 -28.81 11.43
CA GLU A 454 -21.35 -29.29 12.80
C GLU A 454 -21.96 -28.30 13.81
N GLY A 455 -21.93 -27.00 13.49
CA GLY A 455 -22.50 -25.93 14.32
C GLY A 455 -23.81 -25.33 13.81
N LEU A 456 -24.19 -24.19 14.38
CA LEU A 456 -25.41 -23.45 14.04
C LEU A 456 -25.30 -22.76 12.68
N VAL A 457 -26.36 -22.75 11.87
CA VAL A 457 -26.52 -21.80 10.76
C VAL A 457 -27.80 -21.01 10.99
N ASN A 458 -27.68 -19.71 11.22
CA ASN A 458 -28.79 -18.86 11.64
C ASN A 458 -28.89 -17.59 10.79
N ALA A 459 -30.09 -17.30 10.27
CA ALA A 459 -30.44 -16.01 9.69
C ALA A 459 -31.54 -15.38 10.55
N GLN A 460 -31.22 -14.29 11.28
CA GLN A 460 -32.08 -13.73 12.32
C GLN A 460 -32.29 -12.23 12.16
N ALA A 461 -33.54 -11.80 11.95
CA ALA A 461 -33.91 -10.38 11.89
C ALA A 461 -35.44 -10.18 12.07
N ALA A 462 -35.96 -8.97 11.82
CA ALA A 462 -37.39 -8.79 11.60
C ALA A 462 -37.85 -9.59 10.37
N ASP A 463 -37.18 -9.39 9.25
CA ASP A 463 -37.29 -10.19 8.03
C ASP A 463 -36.03 -11.05 7.85
N ALA A 464 -36.15 -12.33 8.23
CA ALA A 464 -35.05 -13.28 8.06
C ALA A 464 -34.81 -13.59 6.58
N GLY A 465 -33.55 -13.81 6.23
CA GLY A 465 -33.17 -14.28 4.90
C GLY A 465 -33.19 -15.80 4.78
N ASP A 466 -33.03 -16.25 3.55
CA ASP A 466 -33.08 -17.67 3.20
C ASP A 466 -31.76 -18.37 3.53
N ILE A 467 -31.84 -19.65 3.89
CA ILE A 467 -30.68 -20.52 4.04
C ILE A 467 -30.70 -21.58 2.94
N THR A 468 -29.71 -21.55 2.06
CA THR A 468 -29.52 -22.54 0.99
C THR A 468 -28.25 -23.34 1.23
N ILE A 469 -28.35 -24.66 1.29
CA ILE A 469 -27.20 -25.57 1.41
C ILE A 469 -27.25 -26.57 0.24
N ARG A 470 -26.19 -26.58 -0.56
CA ARG A 470 -26.13 -27.37 -1.79
C ARG A 470 -24.84 -28.17 -1.91
N SER A 471 -24.99 -29.44 -2.22
CA SER A 471 -23.91 -30.33 -2.64
C SER A 471 -24.15 -30.79 -4.08
N GLU A 472 -23.20 -30.49 -4.99
CA GLU A 472 -23.39 -30.75 -6.43
C GLU A 472 -23.22 -32.22 -6.81
N THR A 473 -22.34 -32.93 -6.10
CA THR A 473 -22.02 -34.34 -6.39
C THR A 473 -21.93 -35.21 -5.12
N GLY A 474 -21.86 -34.59 -3.95
CA GLY A 474 -21.66 -35.23 -2.65
C GLY A 474 -22.91 -35.37 -1.80
N ALA A 475 -22.69 -35.59 -0.50
CA ALA A 475 -23.70 -35.68 0.54
C ALA A 475 -23.81 -34.38 1.36
N ILE A 476 -24.92 -34.21 2.08
CA ILE A 476 -25.08 -33.19 3.12
C ILE A 476 -25.23 -33.87 4.47
N GLN A 477 -24.41 -33.47 5.45
CA GLN A 477 -24.54 -33.88 6.85
C GLN A 477 -24.74 -32.66 7.73
N ILE A 478 -25.91 -32.55 8.35
CA ILE A 478 -26.26 -31.52 9.32
C ILE A 478 -26.19 -32.13 10.72
N GLY A 479 -25.13 -31.82 11.45
CA GLY A 479 -24.94 -32.17 12.87
C GLY A 479 -25.40 -31.08 13.84
N GLY A 480 -25.46 -29.82 13.40
CA GLY A 480 -25.93 -28.68 14.20
C GLY A 480 -27.27 -28.11 13.72
N PHE A 481 -27.77 -27.10 14.45
CA PHE A 481 -29.10 -26.52 14.22
C PHE A 481 -29.10 -25.57 13.01
N ILE A 482 -30.14 -25.62 12.16
CA ILE A 482 -30.34 -24.68 11.06
C ILE A 482 -31.62 -23.90 11.32
N GLN A 483 -31.56 -22.56 11.31
CA GLN A 483 -32.71 -21.73 11.64
C GLN A 483 -32.78 -20.44 10.82
N THR A 484 -33.94 -20.15 10.25
CA THR A 484 -34.31 -18.77 9.89
C THR A 484 -35.29 -18.25 10.94
N PHE A 485 -34.98 -17.15 11.61
CA PHE A 485 -35.83 -16.55 12.65
C PHE A 485 -36.21 -15.11 12.28
N GLY A 486 -37.47 -14.93 11.90
CA GLY A 486 -38.06 -13.63 11.65
C GLY A 486 -38.95 -13.18 12.80
N VAL A 487 -38.79 -11.97 13.32
CA VAL A 487 -39.82 -11.39 14.21
C VAL A 487 -41.13 -11.18 13.42
N ASP A 488 -41.01 -10.85 12.14
CA ASP A 488 -42.12 -10.69 11.21
C ASP A 488 -42.18 -11.85 10.21
N GLN A 489 -41.22 -11.94 9.30
CA GLN A 489 -41.18 -12.97 8.27
C GLN A 489 -39.93 -13.85 8.39
N ALA A 490 -40.13 -15.16 8.38
CA ALA A 490 -39.06 -16.15 8.25
C ALA A 490 -38.62 -16.32 6.79
N GLY A 491 -37.37 -16.70 6.57
CA GLY A 491 -36.85 -17.12 5.27
C GLY A 491 -37.11 -18.60 4.99
N ASP A 492 -36.83 -19.02 3.77
CA ASP A 492 -36.91 -20.40 3.34
C ASP A 492 -35.60 -21.14 3.70
N VAL A 493 -35.69 -22.45 3.97
CA VAL A 493 -34.52 -23.32 4.14
C VAL A 493 -34.54 -24.39 3.05
N ALA A 494 -33.49 -24.44 2.23
CA ALA A 494 -33.35 -25.40 1.14
C ALA A 494 -32.06 -26.22 1.28
N LEU A 495 -32.21 -27.55 1.40
CA LEU A 495 -31.09 -28.51 1.40
C LEU A 495 -31.16 -29.36 0.14
N THR A 496 -30.16 -29.28 -0.74
CA THR A 496 -30.13 -30.03 -2.00
C THR A 496 -28.82 -30.78 -2.18
N ALA A 497 -28.88 -32.12 -2.36
CA ALA A 497 -27.70 -32.94 -2.59
C ALA A 497 -27.92 -33.97 -3.70
N VAL A 498 -26.85 -34.43 -4.35
CA VAL A 498 -26.93 -35.59 -5.24
C VAL A 498 -26.99 -36.89 -4.45
N ARG A 499 -26.20 -37.01 -3.37
CA ARG A 499 -26.13 -38.20 -2.51
C ARG A 499 -26.96 -37.99 -1.23
N ASP A 500 -26.65 -38.75 -0.19
CA ASP A 500 -27.44 -38.79 1.04
C ASP A 500 -27.52 -37.41 1.73
N ILE A 501 -28.66 -37.12 2.34
CA ILE A 501 -28.84 -36.00 3.26
C ILE A 501 -29.16 -36.57 4.64
N THR A 502 -28.31 -36.28 5.62
CA THR A 502 -28.53 -36.66 7.03
C THR A 502 -28.73 -35.41 7.87
N VAL A 503 -29.88 -35.33 8.55
CA VAL A 503 -30.26 -34.25 9.46
C VAL A 503 -30.27 -34.78 10.88
N GLY A 504 -29.17 -34.53 11.57
CA GLY A 504 -28.86 -34.92 12.95
C GLY A 504 -29.58 -34.08 13.99
N ASP A 505 -29.73 -32.78 13.73
CA ASP A 505 -30.38 -31.79 14.59
C ASP A 505 -31.49 -31.02 13.84
N SER A 506 -32.14 -30.05 14.47
CA SER A 506 -33.34 -29.42 13.91
C SER A 506 -33.06 -28.53 12.69
N VAL A 507 -34.06 -28.40 11.81
CA VAL A 507 -34.05 -27.47 10.66
C VAL A 507 -35.38 -26.71 10.69
N ASP A 508 -35.32 -25.44 11.07
CA ASP A 508 -36.50 -24.65 11.38
C ASP A 508 -36.58 -23.36 10.54
N SER A 509 -37.78 -23.06 10.07
CA SER A 509 -38.16 -21.75 9.58
C SER A 509 -39.26 -21.18 10.46
N TYR A 510 -38.94 -20.13 11.23
CA TYR A 510 -39.84 -19.54 12.20
C TYR A 510 -40.02 -18.05 11.98
N GLY A 511 -41.29 -17.62 11.93
CA GLY A 511 -41.64 -16.21 11.79
C GLY A 511 -42.74 -15.81 12.77
N GLY A 512 -42.70 -14.60 13.34
CA GLY A 512 -43.79 -14.14 14.21
C GLY A 512 -45.10 -13.89 13.44
N GLN A 513 -45.03 -13.50 12.16
CA GLN A 513 -46.20 -13.37 11.29
C GLN A 513 -46.30 -14.51 10.28
N THR A 514 -45.24 -14.75 9.51
CA THR A 514 -45.21 -15.72 8.40
C THR A 514 -43.99 -16.62 8.47
N GLY A 515 -44.19 -17.93 8.43
CA GLY A 515 -43.10 -18.93 8.31
C GLY A 515 -42.75 -19.20 6.84
N GLY A 516 -41.50 -19.57 6.59
CA GLY A 516 -40.97 -19.90 5.26
C GLY A 516 -41.09 -21.39 4.92
N ASP A 517 -40.71 -21.76 3.71
CA ASP A 517 -40.68 -23.16 3.25
C ASP A 517 -39.42 -23.86 3.75
N VAL A 518 -39.56 -25.11 4.20
CA VAL A 518 -38.40 -26.00 4.41
C VAL A 518 -38.43 -27.11 3.37
N THR A 519 -37.41 -27.14 2.51
CA THR A 519 -37.26 -28.07 1.40
C THR A 519 -35.99 -28.89 1.53
N ILE A 520 -36.12 -30.23 1.46
CA ILE A 520 -34.98 -31.16 1.50
C ILE A 520 -35.08 -32.15 0.35
N GLU A 521 -34.10 -32.10 -0.56
CA GLU A 521 -34.08 -32.87 -1.81
C GLU A 521 -32.75 -33.59 -2.01
N SER A 522 -32.83 -34.92 -2.16
CA SER A 522 -31.72 -35.75 -2.61
C SER A 522 -32.04 -36.35 -3.98
N ALA A 523 -31.13 -36.19 -4.95
CA ALA A 523 -31.36 -36.69 -6.31
C ALA A 523 -31.29 -38.21 -6.40
N THR A 524 -30.30 -38.82 -5.74
CA THR A 524 -30.04 -40.27 -5.81
C THR A 524 -29.83 -40.94 -4.45
N GLY A 525 -29.61 -40.15 -3.39
CA GLY A 525 -29.38 -40.65 -2.04
C GLY A 525 -30.63 -40.79 -1.19
N ASN A 526 -30.43 -41.26 0.04
CA ASN A 526 -31.44 -41.32 1.09
C ASN A 526 -31.50 -40.00 1.86
N ILE A 527 -32.69 -39.65 2.34
CA ILE A 527 -32.88 -38.56 3.30
C ILE A 527 -33.15 -39.22 4.66
N ALA A 528 -32.28 -38.98 5.64
CA ALA A 528 -32.39 -39.50 6.99
C ALA A 528 -32.50 -38.33 7.98
N ILE A 529 -33.61 -38.25 8.70
CA ILE A 529 -33.87 -37.18 9.68
C ILE A 529 -34.03 -37.82 11.05
N THR A 530 -33.16 -37.45 11.99
CA THR A 530 -33.16 -37.97 13.36
C THR A 530 -33.68 -36.96 14.39
N SER A 531 -33.84 -35.69 14.00
CA SER A 531 -34.44 -34.61 14.81
C SER A 531 -35.71 -34.02 14.13
N TYR A 532 -35.99 -32.73 14.33
CA TYR A 532 -37.16 -32.04 13.81
C TYR A 532 -36.88 -31.27 12.52
N VAL A 533 -37.90 -31.19 11.66
CA VAL A 533 -37.94 -30.24 10.55
C VAL A 533 -39.27 -29.51 10.64
N SER A 534 -39.21 -28.20 10.80
CA SER A 534 -40.38 -27.40 11.16
C SER A 534 -40.46 -26.12 10.32
N SER A 535 -41.68 -25.77 9.91
CA SER A 535 -42.03 -24.41 9.51
C SER A 535 -43.23 -24.01 10.34
N TYR A 536 -43.16 -22.87 11.02
CA TYR A 536 -44.23 -22.42 11.92
C TYR A 536 -44.25 -20.89 12.11
N SER A 537 -45.42 -20.35 12.46
CA SER A 537 -45.55 -18.92 12.79
C SER A 537 -46.57 -18.66 13.90
N ASP A 538 -46.32 -17.65 14.74
CA ASP A 538 -47.20 -17.32 15.88
C ASP A 538 -48.60 -16.85 15.45
N ARG A 539 -48.74 -16.36 14.21
CA ARG A 539 -49.99 -15.76 13.68
C ARG A 539 -50.61 -16.51 12.48
N GLY A 540 -50.06 -17.66 12.10
CA GLY A 540 -50.79 -18.70 11.35
C GLY A 540 -50.68 -18.69 9.81
N TYR A 541 -49.63 -18.12 9.19
CA TYR A 541 -49.34 -18.32 7.77
C TYR A 541 -48.02 -19.08 7.61
N CYS A 542 -48.08 -20.41 7.61
CA CYS A 542 -46.95 -21.26 7.21
C CYS A 542 -47.02 -21.50 5.69
N ARG A 543 -45.93 -21.24 4.99
CA ARG A 543 -45.73 -21.76 3.64
C ARG A 543 -45.21 -23.21 3.75
N ARG A 544 -45.29 -24.01 2.67
CA ARG A 544 -45.22 -25.48 2.70
C ARG A 544 -43.89 -26.04 3.25
N CYS A 545 -43.94 -27.11 4.04
CA CYS A 545 -42.80 -28.03 4.22
C CYS A 545 -42.82 -29.13 3.14
N GLY A 546 -41.74 -29.28 2.36
CA GLY A 546 -41.61 -30.30 1.30
C GLY A 546 -40.37 -31.16 1.48
N VAL A 547 -40.50 -32.46 1.74
CA VAL A 547 -39.35 -33.40 1.73
C VAL A 547 -39.68 -34.57 0.82
N ASN A 548 -38.79 -34.88 -0.13
CA ASN A 548 -39.08 -35.87 -1.16
C ASN A 548 -38.87 -37.34 -0.73
N ARG A 549 -38.83 -37.66 0.58
CA ARG A 549 -39.00 -39.01 1.16
C ARG A 549 -39.04 -38.97 2.70
N ARG A 550 -39.98 -39.75 3.27
CA ARG A 550 -40.23 -40.11 4.69
C ARG A 550 -39.42 -39.33 5.77
N ALA A 551 -39.94 -38.17 6.18
CA ALA A 551 -39.58 -37.50 7.44
C ALA A 551 -40.79 -37.40 8.38
N ARG A 552 -40.55 -37.28 9.70
CA ARG A 552 -41.60 -36.91 10.68
C ARG A 552 -41.70 -35.39 10.71
N TYR A 553 -42.90 -34.87 10.50
CA TYR A 553 -43.16 -33.43 10.44
C TYR A 553 -43.80 -32.91 11.72
N HIS A 554 -43.46 -31.67 12.08
CA HIS A 554 -44.32 -30.82 12.88
C HIS A 554 -44.54 -29.52 12.10
N CYS A 555 -45.69 -29.41 11.42
CA CYS A 555 -46.25 -28.11 11.07
C CYS A 555 -47.11 -27.72 12.27
N GLY A 556 -46.55 -26.87 13.13
CA GLY A 556 -47.21 -26.40 14.35
C GLY A 556 -47.87 -25.04 14.12
N TRP A 557 -49.03 -24.84 14.74
CA TRP A 557 -49.70 -23.55 14.87
C TRP A 557 -49.20 -22.82 16.10
#